data_AF-A0A3M7PNL3-F1
#
_entry.id   AF-A0A3M7PNL3-F1
#
_cell.length_a   1.000
_cell.length_b   1.000
_cell.length_c   1.000
_cell.angle_alpha   90.00
_cell.angle_beta   90.00
_cell.angle_gamma   90.00
#
_symmetry.space_group_name_H-M   'P 1'
#
loop_
_entity.id
_entity.type
_entity.pdbx_description
1 polymer ?
#
loop_
_entity_poly.entity_id
_entity_poly.type
_entity_poly.pdbx_seq_one_letter_code
_entity_poly.pdbx_strand_id
1 'polypeptide(L)'
;FTGLAAFSELDLRFNQLSEFNSKLPPSLTILYLDSNPIPYIEKSLLSNLTNLVTLGLSGLKLEKLDQNIFENCHSLAELNLSSNKLKNLDKNLFQMKLTSCISLT
;
A
#
# COMPACT_ATOMS: atom_id res chain seq x y z
N PHE A 1 12.69 10.45 -4.98
CA PHE A 1 11.69 10.80 -6.00
C PHE A 1 11.17 12.25 -5.90
N THR A 2 11.87 13.19 -5.25
CA THR A 2 11.35 14.55 -4.92
C THR A 2 11.46 15.59 -6.04
N GLY A 3 11.65 15.17 -7.30
CA GLY A 3 11.91 16.07 -8.44
C GLY A 3 11.18 15.69 -9.74
N LEU A 4 10.20 14.78 -9.69
CA LEU A 4 9.50 14.30 -10.87
C LEU A 4 8.00 14.57 -10.72
N ALA A 5 7.56 15.74 -11.20
CA ALA A 5 6.17 16.20 -11.12
C ALA A 5 5.16 15.39 -11.98
N ALA A 6 5.54 14.19 -12.46
CA ALA A 6 4.76 13.40 -13.40
C ALA A 6 4.64 11.90 -13.04
N PHE A 7 5.14 11.45 -11.88
CA PHE A 7 4.91 10.08 -11.44
C PHE A 7 3.50 9.94 -10.85
N SER A 8 2.58 9.44 -11.66
CA SER A 8 1.26 8.96 -11.23
C SER A 8 1.33 7.50 -10.79
N GLU A 9 2.22 6.70 -11.37
CA GLU A 9 2.28 5.27 -11.16
C GLU A 9 3.70 4.80 -10.85
N LEU A 10 3.84 3.97 -9.81
CA LEU A 10 5.07 3.29 -9.46
C LEU A 10 4.79 1.79 -9.36
N ASP A 11 5.31 1.05 -10.33
CA ASP A 11 5.25 -0.41 -10.35
C ASP A 11 6.62 -0.99 -9.98
N LEU A 12 6.67 -1.71 -8.86
CA LEU A 12 7.85 -2.42 -8.36
C LEU A 12 7.53 -3.91 -8.12
N ARG A 13 6.53 -4.46 -8.80
CA ARG A 13 6.14 -5.87 -8.63
C ARG A 13 7.26 -6.83 -9.03
N PHE A 14 7.24 -8.01 -8.42
CA PHE A 14 8.13 -9.13 -8.77
C PHE A 14 9.63 -8.79 -8.68
N ASN A 15 9.98 -7.91 -7.75
CA ASN A 15 11.36 -7.63 -7.40
C ASN A 15 11.79 -8.47 -6.18
N GLN A 16 13.01 -8.25 -5.71
CA GLN A 16 13.57 -8.93 -4.53
C GLN A 16 13.75 -7.97 -3.36
N LEU A 17 12.87 -6.95 -3.25
CA LEU A 17 12.97 -5.94 -2.20
C LEU A 17 12.66 -6.58 -0.84
N SER A 18 13.63 -6.59 0.07
CA SER A 18 13.43 -6.98 1.47
C SER A 18 12.92 -5.84 2.34
N GLU A 19 13.07 -4.60 1.87
CA GLU A 19 12.63 -3.37 2.53
C GLU A 19 12.22 -2.32 1.50
N PHE A 20 11.40 -1.35 1.92
CA PHE A 20 11.02 -0.23 1.08
C PHE A 20 10.84 1.06 1.89
N ASN A 21 11.92 1.80 2.05
CA ASN A 21 12.01 2.98 2.94
C ASN A 21 12.08 4.30 2.15
N SER A 22 11.58 4.31 0.91
CA SER A 22 11.68 5.46 0.01
C SER A 22 10.58 6.48 0.25
N LYS A 23 10.93 7.77 0.28
CA LYS A 23 9.94 8.85 0.24
C LYS A 23 9.27 8.89 -1.13
N LEU A 24 7.97 8.60 -1.14
CA LEU A 24 7.11 8.62 -2.32
C LEU A 24 6.56 10.04 -2.59
N PRO A 25 6.35 10.41 -3.86
CA PRO A 25 5.79 11.71 -4.21
C PRO A 25 4.29 11.77 -3.87
N PRO A 26 3.76 12.91 -3.37
CA PRO A 26 2.32 13.06 -3.10
C PRO A 26 1.42 12.98 -4.33
N SER A 27 1.99 13.09 -5.54
CA SER A 27 1.29 12.96 -6.82
C SER A 27 0.95 11.52 -7.20
N LEU A 28 1.43 10.53 -6.45
CA LEU A 28 1.27 9.13 -6.79
C LEU A 28 -0.20 8.70 -6.65
N THR A 29 -0.74 8.09 -7.70
CA THR A 29 -2.10 7.55 -7.78
C THR A 29 -2.12 6.02 -7.77
N ILE A 30 -1.04 5.37 -8.23
CA ILE A 30 -0.93 3.90 -8.27
C ILE A 30 0.42 3.47 -7.68
N LEU A 31 0.37 2.54 -6.74
CA LEU A 31 1.55 1.90 -6.15
C LEU A 31 1.39 0.39 -6.16
N TYR A 32 2.29 -0.31 -6.85
CA TYR A 32 2.39 -1.77 -6.78
C TYR A 32 3.72 -2.19 -6.15
N LEU A 33 3.64 -2.92 -5.04
CA LEU A 33 4.79 -3.56 -4.37
C LEU A 33 4.67 -5.09 -4.40
N ASP A 34 3.67 -5.66 -5.08
CA ASP A 34 3.33 -7.07 -5.00
C ASP A 34 4.51 -8.01 -5.27
N SER A 35 4.50 -9.17 -4.62
CA SER A 35 5.52 -10.23 -4.81
C SER A 35 6.95 -9.77 -4.53
N ASN A 36 7.14 -8.94 -3.51
CA ASN A 36 8.44 -8.66 -2.89
C ASN A 36 8.50 -9.26 -1.47
N PRO A 37 9.66 -9.69 -0.95
CA PRO A 37 9.78 -10.19 0.42
C PRO A 37 9.82 -9.06 1.49
N ILE A 38 8.86 -8.12 1.50
CA ILE A 38 8.81 -7.00 2.45
C ILE A 38 7.92 -7.36 3.65
N PRO A 39 8.49 -7.72 4.83
CA PRO A 39 7.72 -8.27 5.94
C PRO A 39 6.89 -7.23 6.71
N TYR A 40 7.11 -5.94 6.46
CA TYR A 40 6.44 -4.84 7.14
C TYR A 40 6.36 -3.58 6.27
N ILE A 41 5.24 -2.85 6.39
CA ILE A 41 5.05 -1.53 5.77
C ILE A 41 4.90 -0.50 6.89
N GLU A 42 5.78 0.50 6.91
CA GLU A 42 5.67 1.62 7.83
C GLU A 42 4.46 2.51 7.50
N LYS A 43 3.71 2.95 8.53
CA LYS A 43 2.66 3.98 8.37
C LYS A 43 3.16 5.24 7.67
N SER A 44 4.43 5.60 7.91
CA SER A 44 5.09 6.77 7.30
C SER A 44 5.15 6.69 5.76
N LEU A 45 5.16 5.49 5.18
CA LEU A 45 5.25 5.27 3.74
C LEU A 45 4.03 5.84 3.00
N LEU A 46 2.84 5.63 3.58
CA LEU A 46 1.56 6.00 2.96
C LEU A 46 1.03 7.35 3.47
N SER A 47 1.66 7.95 4.47
CA SER A 47 1.12 9.11 5.19
C SER A 47 0.90 10.35 4.32
N ASN A 48 1.61 10.49 3.20
CA ASN A 48 1.49 11.65 2.29
C ASN A 48 0.79 11.31 0.97
N LEU A 49 0.27 10.09 0.81
CA LEU A 49 -0.31 9.60 -0.44
C LEU A 49 -1.82 9.83 -0.48
N THR A 50 -2.23 11.09 -0.39
CA THR A 50 -3.65 11.50 -0.34
C THR A 50 -4.39 11.27 -1.67
N ASN A 51 -3.64 11.21 -2.77
CA ASN A 51 -4.15 10.97 -4.13
C ASN A 51 -4.07 9.49 -4.55
N LEU A 52 -3.63 8.59 -3.67
CA LEU A 52 -3.48 7.17 -4.01
C LEU A 52 -4.85 6.54 -4.26
N VAL A 53 -5.01 5.89 -5.41
CA VAL A 53 -6.24 5.23 -5.86
C VAL A 53 -6.10 3.71 -5.79
N THR A 54 -4.95 3.18 -6.21
CA THR A 54 -4.69 1.73 -6.24
C THR A 54 -3.42 1.39 -5.46
N LEU A 55 -3.53 0.41 -4.56
CA LEU A 55 -2.43 -0.09 -3.74
C LEU A 55 -2.34 -1.63 -3.80
N GLY A 56 -1.27 -2.13 -4.40
CA GLY A 56 -0.92 -3.56 -4.44
C GLY A 56 0.14 -3.92 -3.42
N LEU A 57 -0.23 -4.76 -2.45
CA LEU A 57 0.63 -5.28 -1.39
C LEU A 57 0.54 -6.81 -1.31
N SER A 58 0.13 -7.48 -2.39
CA SER A 58 -0.05 -8.92 -2.40
C SER A 58 1.29 -9.65 -2.30
N GLY A 59 1.31 -10.80 -1.62
CA GLY A 59 2.50 -11.66 -1.62
C GLY A 59 3.71 -11.09 -0.87
N LEU A 60 3.51 -10.10 0.00
CA LEU A 60 4.59 -9.44 0.74
C LEU A 60 5.06 -10.22 1.99
N LYS A 61 4.30 -11.24 2.41
CA LYS A 61 4.48 -11.98 3.68
C LYS A 61 4.20 -11.12 4.92
N LEU A 62 3.36 -10.09 4.79
CA LEU A 62 2.96 -9.23 5.91
C LEU A 62 2.24 -10.02 6.99
N GLU A 63 2.66 -9.86 8.24
CA GLU A 63 2.01 -10.52 9.40
C GLU A 63 1.05 -9.60 10.15
N LYS A 64 1.29 -8.28 10.06
CA LYS A 64 0.50 -7.23 10.70
C LYS A 64 0.45 -5.98 9.83
N LEU A 65 -0.58 -5.18 10.03
CA LEU A 65 -0.71 -3.81 9.54
C LEU A 65 -1.02 -2.90 10.72
N ASP A 66 -0.51 -1.67 10.67
CA ASP A 66 -0.89 -0.65 11.65
C ASP A 66 -2.37 -0.26 11.46
N GLN A 67 -3.09 -0.07 12.57
CA GLN A 67 -4.55 0.19 12.59
C GLN A 67 -4.96 1.39 11.71
N ASN A 68 -4.06 2.36 11.55
CA ASN A 68 -4.29 3.60 10.83
C ASN A 68 -3.36 3.74 9.62
N ILE A 69 -2.86 2.64 9.05
CA ILE A 69 -1.88 2.67 7.96
C ILE A 69 -2.42 3.38 6.71
N PHE A 70 -3.74 3.35 6.50
CA PHE A 70 -4.42 3.98 5.36
C PHE A 70 -5.10 5.31 5.70
N GLU A 71 -4.96 5.85 6.92
CA GLU A 71 -5.73 7.00 7.44
C GLU A 71 -5.74 8.23 6.50
N ASN A 72 -4.64 8.48 5.78
CA ASN A 72 -4.51 9.63 4.88
C ASN A 72 -4.81 9.30 3.40
N CYS A 73 -5.00 8.04 3.05
CA CYS A 73 -5.24 7.59 1.67
C CYS A 73 -6.73 7.77 1.28
N HIS A 74 -7.23 9.01 1.36
CA HIS A 74 -8.66 9.31 1.18
C HIS A 74 -9.23 8.95 -0.19
N SER A 75 -8.36 8.86 -1.21
CA SER A 75 -8.74 8.52 -2.59
C SER A 75 -8.65 7.02 -2.88
N LEU A 76 -8.24 6.20 -1.91
CA LEU A 76 -7.98 4.78 -2.12
C LEU A 76 -9.28 4.06 -2.47
N ALA A 77 -9.30 3.49 -3.67
CA ALA A 77 -10.43 2.77 -4.23
C ALA A 77 -10.19 1.26 -4.26
N GLU A 78 -8.93 0.86 -4.49
CA GLU A 78 -8.51 -0.52 -4.70
C GLU A 78 -7.33 -0.88 -3.79
N LEU A 79 -7.48 -1.98 -3.05
CA LEU A 79 -6.46 -2.48 -2.12
C LEU A 79 -6.34 -3.99 -2.22
N ASN A 80 -5.15 -4.45 -2.63
CA ASN A 80 -4.84 -5.87 -2.69
C ASN A 80 -3.87 -6.27 -1.57
N LEU A 81 -4.37 -7.07 -0.62
CA LEU A 81 -3.60 -7.62 0.51
C LEU A 81 -3.53 -9.15 0.47
N SER A 82 -3.95 -9.77 -0.64
CA SER A 82 -3.98 -11.22 -0.82
C SER A 82 -2.60 -11.86 -0.65
N SER A 83 -2.57 -13.17 -0.42
CA SER A 83 -1.32 -13.94 -0.32
C SER A 83 -0.31 -13.39 0.72
N ASN A 84 -0.81 -12.74 1.77
CA ASN A 84 -0.01 -12.34 2.94
C ASN A 84 -0.21 -13.32 4.10
N LYS A 85 0.42 -13.04 5.25
CA LYS A 85 0.33 -13.84 6.49
C LYS A 85 -0.49 -13.13 7.58
N LEU A 86 -1.39 -12.24 7.17
CA LEU A 86 -2.19 -11.41 8.05
C LEU A 86 -3.19 -12.30 8.80
N LYS A 87 -3.05 -12.40 10.13
CA LYS A 87 -3.93 -13.24 10.96
C LYS A 87 -5.10 -12.48 11.57
N ASN A 88 -4.88 -11.20 11.88
CA ASN A 88 -5.87 -10.33 12.49
C ASN A 88 -5.83 -8.97 11.78
N LEU A 89 -6.92 -8.63 11.09
CA LEU A 89 -7.12 -7.29 10.56
C LEU A 89 -8.09 -6.57 11.47
N ASP A 90 -7.72 -5.35 11.88
CA ASP A 90 -8.64 -4.51 12.60
C ASP A 90 -9.81 -4.16 11.67
N LYS A 91 -11.05 -4.35 12.14
CA LYS A 91 -12.25 -3.93 11.41
C LYS A 91 -12.23 -2.43 11.06
N ASN A 92 -11.51 -1.63 11.85
CA ASN A 92 -11.38 -0.20 11.65
C ASN A 92 -10.41 0.16 10.51
N LEU A 93 -9.60 -0.81 10.05
CA LEU A 93 -8.62 -0.61 8.97
C LEU A 93 -9.30 -0.20 7.64
N PHE A 94 -10.57 -0.56 7.47
CA PHE A 94 -11.35 -0.33 6.24
C PHE A 94 -12.51 0.66 6.44
N GLN A 95 -12.40 1.60 7.38
CA GLN A 95 -13.43 2.63 7.58
C GLN A 95 -13.53 3.65 6.42
N MET A 96 -12.57 3.65 5.50
CA MET A 96 -12.61 4.46 4.28
C MET A 96 -13.55 3.85 3.24
N LYS A 97 -14.13 4.70 2.38
CA LYS A 97 -15.00 4.25 1.28
C LYS A 97 -14.18 3.58 0.18
N LEU A 98 -13.87 2.29 0.35
CA LEU A 98 -13.30 1.46 -0.71
C LEU A 98 -14.42 1.13 -1.71
N THR A 99 -14.24 1.54 -2.97
CA THR A 99 -15.25 1.35 -4.02
C THR A 99 -15.05 0.05 -4.80
N SER A 100 -13.89 -0.62 -4.73
CA SER A 100 -13.66 -1.87 -5.45
C SER A 100 -12.61 -2.78 -4.80
N CYS A 101 -13.02 -4.03 -4.55
CA CYS A 101 -12.21 -5.22 -4.27
C CYS A 101 -11.16 -5.10 -3.15
N ILE A 102 -11.57 -5.40 -1.91
CA ILE A 102 -10.66 -5.88 -0.87
C ILE A 102 -10.45 -7.37 -1.12
N SER A 103 -9.26 -7.76 -1.62
CA SER A 103 -8.88 -9.17 -1.73
C SER A 103 -7.97 -9.56 -0.58
N LEU A 104 -8.44 -10.48 0.27
CA LEU A 104 -7.75 -10.99 1.47
C LEU A 104 -7.47 -12.50 1.42
N THR A 105 -7.72 -13.15 0.28
CA THR A 105 -7.51 -14.60 0.10
C THR A 105 -6.04 -14.97 -0.05
#